data_AF-A0AAP2DXK2-F1
#
_entry.id   AF-A0AAP2DXK2-F1
#
_cell.length_a   1.000
_cell.length_b   1.000
_cell.length_c   1.000
_cell.angle_alpha   90.00
_cell.angle_beta   90.00
_cell.angle_gamma   90.00
#
_symmetry.space_group_name_H-M   'P 1'
#
loop_
_entity.id
_entity.type
_entity.pdbx_description
1 polymer ?
#
loop_
_entity_poly.entity_id
_entity_poly.type
_entity_poly.pdbx_seq_one_letter_code
_entity_poly.pdbx_strand_id
1 'polypeptide(L)'
;MITNFANWGEVADWAVPLFTVEEADRKKLAAMAAKQFKATTPEAYVEEVVRFVQDEVRYLGFETGMNSHMPHAPLTVYNQRFGDCKDKALLLTTLLNARGIEAYPMLVNTSDGAYVSDEGPSMYAFDHCVAQVKLNDSTFYIDATIGNQGGTAGQRYFPKYGKGLLVDGRSRDFVSLDKPQPCAITETQTVDMDSVGGSANFSIRTVYTGGQADDVRSQFYGSSRDEIQKRYLKFYGDTYADIEVRAPLRFTDQRDSNIVVIDEYYKIPMFWKPDEKNPKILLCEVSAQSIDSRVSVSKFAKRTAPYRLSYPLNYTHAIVINVPEDWTIEDNDLRIERDQYAYRYSRRYADRKVVITTHYETKASSVPADQYQQYIDDHTKIRDNLWYSLTYDTDFIGQSVSSPTAAGVAWLAMAVAISVLLSVWIYRRYDPVPAYSSVWARSIDGNLVYARYALFITCILLVVQVFTHPYLFSGHLWLPALEDGQYAEAALYALYQVYGAILIPVAGMSMILFQRNRSSTPRVTSVLYAALAGMPLLTAVVSFDQDSNGGGWSPGSLIFMLLLAGIWIGYFHQSTQVKRTFVNCLRAE
;
A
#
# COMPACT_ATOMS: atom_id res chain seq x y z
N MET A 1 5.22 44.38 14.92
CA MET A 1 5.40 45.28 13.75
C MET A 1 4.88 46.67 14.12
N ILE A 2 5.55 47.75 13.72
CA ILE A 2 5.04 49.12 13.89
C ILE A 2 4.48 49.55 12.54
N THR A 3 3.24 50.02 12.51
CA THR A 3 2.55 50.47 11.30
C THR A 3 1.86 51.81 11.56
N ASN A 4 1.75 52.64 10.51
CA ASN A 4 0.98 53.88 10.49
C ASN A 4 -0.37 53.72 9.77
N PHE A 5 -0.72 52.52 9.31
CA PHE A 5 -2.01 52.21 8.69
C PHE A 5 -3.04 51.81 9.74
N ALA A 6 -4.25 52.36 9.67
CA ALA A 6 -5.33 52.05 10.61
C ALA A 6 -6.09 50.75 10.26
N ASN A 7 -6.11 50.36 8.98
CA ASN A 7 -6.81 49.17 8.48
C ASN A 7 -6.20 48.69 7.15
N TRP A 8 -6.55 47.48 6.72
CA TRP A 8 -6.07 46.88 5.47
C TRP A 8 -6.52 47.63 4.20
N GLY A 9 -7.64 48.36 4.27
CA GLY A 9 -8.09 49.23 3.19
C GLY A 9 -7.14 50.40 2.92
N GLU A 10 -6.50 50.97 3.95
CA GLU A 10 -5.47 52.00 3.76
C GLU A 10 -4.19 51.42 3.12
N VAL A 11 -3.85 50.16 3.41
CA VAL A 11 -2.74 49.46 2.75
C VAL A 11 -3.06 49.23 1.27
N ALA A 12 -4.31 48.85 0.95
CA ALA A 12 -4.76 48.72 -0.44
C ALA A 12 -4.70 50.07 -1.18
N ASP A 13 -5.21 51.15 -0.57
CA ASP A 13 -5.15 52.50 -1.16
C ASP A 13 -3.71 52.97 -1.37
N TRP A 14 -2.79 52.65 -0.46
CA TRP A 14 -1.36 52.92 -0.63
C TRP A 14 -0.74 52.16 -1.81
N ALA A 15 -1.16 50.91 -2.04
CA ALA A 15 -0.64 50.09 -3.14
C ALA A 15 -1.13 50.58 -4.52
N VAL A 16 -2.37 51.04 -4.65
CA VAL A 16 -2.99 51.47 -5.92
C VAL A 16 -2.12 52.40 -6.79
N PRO A 17 -1.57 53.53 -6.28
CA PRO A 17 -0.72 54.39 -7.09
C PRO A 17 0.56 53.71 -7.58
N LEU A 18 1.09 52.70 -6.88
CA LEU A 18 2.30 51.97 -7.29
C LEU A 18 2.08 51.11 -8.53
N PHE A 19 0.86 50.60 -8.72
CA PHE A 19 0.47 49.75 -9.86
C PHE A 19 -0.20 50.53 -11.00
N THR A 20 -0.18 51.87 -10.94
CA THR A 20 -0.80 52.71 -11.97
C THR A 20 0.05 52.71 -13.25
N VAL A 21 -0.60 52.47 -14.39
CA VAL A 21 0.06 52.45 -15.70
C VAL A 21 -0.38 53.66 -16.52
N GLU A 22 0.60 54.43 -16.98
CA GLU A 22 0.42 55.58 -17.88
C GLU A 22 -0.38 55.21 -19.13
N GLU A 23 -1.34 56.07 -19.51
CA GLU A 23 -2.26 55.80 -20.61
C GLU A 23 -1.54 55.63 -21.96
N ALA A 24 -0.44 56.38 -22.17
CA ALA A 24 0.38 56.27 -23.36
C ALA A 24 1.03 54.87 -23.48
N ASP A 25 1.53 54.33 -22.38
CA ASP A 25 2.17 53.01 -22.35
C ASP A 25 1.14 51.89 -22.46
N ARG A 26 -0.04 52.06 -21.83
CA ARG A 26 -1.18 51.15 -21.98
C ARG A 26 -1.59 51.01 -23.45
N LYS A 27 -1.74 52.12 -24.18
CA LYS A 27 -2.09 52.12 -25.61
C LYS A 27 -1.02 51.45 -26.47
N LYS A 28 0.26 51.73 -26.22
CA LYS A 28 1.38 51.10 -26.93
C LYS A 28 1.40 49.58 -26.69
N LEU A 29 1.30 49.16 -25.44
CA LEU A 29 1.28 47.75 -25.07
C LEU A 29 0.08 47.03 -25.69
N ALA A 30 -1.11 47.63 -25.65
CA ALA A 30 -2.31 47.07 -26.30
C ALA A 30 -2.12 46.87 -27.81
N ALA A 31 -1.50 47.84 -28.51
CA ALA A 31 -1.21 47.72 -29.92
C ALA A 31 -0.16 46.62 -30.23
N MET A 32 0.82 46.42 -29.35
CA MET A 32 1.79 45.33 -29.47
C MET A 32 1.14 43.97 -29.19
N ALA A 33 0.34 43.88 -28.13
CA ALA A 33 -0.42 42.69 -27.75
C ALA A 33 -1.37 42.24 -28.87
N ALA A 34 -2.08 43.16 -29.51
CA ALA A 34 -2.96 42.86 -30.64
C ALA A 34 -2.21 42.27 -31.86
N LYS A 35 -0.92 42.55 -32.01
CA LYS A 35 -0.08 41.95 -33.06
C LYS A 35 0.44 40.58 -32.63
N GLN A 36 0.83 40.43 -31.36
CA GLN A 36 1.40 39.20 -30.79
C GLN A 36 0.37 38.09 -30.66
N PHE A 37 -0.77 38.37 -30.03
CA PHE A 37 -1.77 37.38 -29.63
C PHE A 37 -2.87 37.23 -30.68
N LYS A 38 -3.09 36.01 -31.15
CA LYS A 38 -4.00 35.69 -32.26
C LYS A 38 -5.35 35.14 -31.79
N ALA A 39 -5.51 34.90 -30.50
CA ALA A 39 -6.75 34.44 -29.91
C ALA A 39 -7.97 35.26 -30.37
N THR A 40 -9.03 34.52 -30.73
CA THR A 40 -10.32 35.07 -31.19
C THR A 40 -11.39 35.04 -30.11
N THR A 41 -11.21 34.28 -29.04
CA THR A 41 -12.11 34.26 -27.88
C THR A 41 -11.41 34.81 -26.63
N PRO A 42 -12.16 35.36 -25.66
CA PRO A 42 -11.60 35.79 -24.38
C PRO A 42 -10.79 34.69 -23.67
N GLU A 43 -11.30 33.46 -23.64
CA GLU A 43 -10.65 32.31 -22.98
C GLU A 43 -9.29 31.99 -23.61
N ALA A 44 -9.25 31.92 -24.95
CA ALA A 44 -8.00 31.67 -25.67
C ALA A 44 -7.01 32.82 -25.46
N TYR A 45 -7.49 34.06 -25.34
CA TYR A 45 -6.62 35.20 -25.08
C TYR A 45 -6.03 35.17 -23.68
N VAL A 46 -6.82 34.84 -22.65
CA VAL A 46 -6.28 34.66 -21.30
C VAL A 46 -5.20 33.59 -21.32
N GLU A 47 -5.46 32.45 -21.95
CA GLU A 47 -4.50 31.35 -22.02
C GLU A 47 -3.19 31.76 -22.72
N GLU A 48 -3.27 32.41 -23.89
CA GLU A 48 -2.07 32.91 -24.62
C GLU A 48 -1.27 33.91 -23.78
N VAL A 49 -1.94 34.88 -23.14
CA VAL A 49 -1.28 35.91 -22.33
C VAL A 49 -0.65 35.30 -21.08
N VAL A 50 -1.37 34.41 -20.38
CA VAL A 50 -0.85 33.73 -19.19
C VAL A 50 0.40 32.94 -19.53
N ARG A 51 0.37 32.13 -20.61
CA ARG A 51 1.55 31.38 -21.04
C ARG A 51 2.70 32.28 -21.44
N PHE A 52 2.42 33.36 -22.17
CA PHE A 52 3.44 34.34 -22.51
C PHE A 52 4.13 34.92 -21.27
N VAL A 53 3.35 35.38 -20.28
CA VAL A 53 3.95 35.96 -19.07
C VAL A 53 4.65 34.89 -18.22
N GLN A 54 4.10 33.68 -18.10
CA GLN A 54 4.73 32.60 -17.32
C GLN A 54 6.03 32.08 -17.96
N ASP A 55 6.01 31.79 -19.26
CA ASP A 55 7.07 31.05 -19.94
C ASP A 55 8.08 31.94 -20.68
N GLU A 56 7.64 33.08 -21.24
CA GLU A 56 8.51 33.97 -22.04
C GLU A 56 9.07 35.17 -21.26
N VAL A 57 8.53 35.47 -20.08
CA VAL A 57 9.07 36.52 -19.19
C VAL A 57 9.79 35.85 -18.02
N ARG A 58 11.12 35.93 -17.98
CA ARG A 58 11.93 35.29 -16.95
C ARG A 58 11.75 35.95 -15.58
N TYR A 59 11.56 35.14 -14.53
CA TYR A 59 11.54 35.65 -13.16
C TYR A 59 12.94 36.10 -12.72
N LEU A 60 13.05 37.33 -12.21
CA LEU A 60 14.26 37.88 -11.64
C LEU A 60 13.89 38.80 -10.47
N GLY A 61 14.17 38.36 -9.23
CA GLY A 61 13.80 39.09 -8.02
C GLY A 61 14.59 40.38 -7.84
N PHE A 62 13.88 41.50 -7.66
CA PHE A 62 14.44 42.81 -7.35
C PHE A 62 13.83 43.34 -6.05
N GLU A 63 14.60 43.32 -4.97
CA GLU A 63 14.08 43.60 -3.62
C GLU A 63 14.68 44.88 -2.98
N THR A 64 15.32 45.74 -3.76
CA THR A 64 16.06 46.91 -3.24
C THR A 64 15.42 48.24 -3.61
N GLY A 65 15.44 49.18 -2.65
CA GLY A 65 14.98 50.55 -2.84
C GLY A 65 13.48 50.66 -3.14
N MET A 66 13.08 51.60 -4.00
CA MET A 66 11.68 51.79 -4.41
C MET A 66 11.11 50.57 -5.13
N ASN A 67 11.97 49.82 -5.82
CA ASN A 67 11.62 48.59 -6.53
C ASN A 67 11.32 47.42 -5.58
N SER A 68 11.42 47.58 -4.25
CA SER A 68 10.91 46.58 -3.32
C SER A 68 9.38 46.39 -3.46
N HIS A 69 8.64 47.49 -3.63
CA HIS A 69 7.16 47.47 -3.67
C HIS A 69 6.59 48.03 -4.98
N MET A 70 7.32 48.89 -5.69
CA MET A 70 6.87 49.46 -6.96
C MET A 70 7.31 48.57 -8.14
N PRO A 71 6.39 48.08 -8.98
CA PRO A 71 6.74 47.36 -10.20
C PRO A 71 7.31 48.28 -11.27
N HIS A 72 8.13 47.72 -12.15
CA HIS A 72 8.50 48.34 -13.42
C HIS A 72 7.29 48.48 -14.35
N ALA A 73 7.35 49.46 -15.24
CA ALA A 73 6.31 49.68 -16.23
C ALA A 73 6.10 48.42 -17.10
N PRO A 74 4.84 47.98 -17.35
CA PRO A 74 4.54 46.80 -18.16
C PRO A 74 5.16 46.81 -19.56
N LEU A 75 5.27 47.98 -20.19
CA LEU A 75 5.91 48.10 -21.50
C LEU A 75 7.40 47.77 -21.43
N THR A 76 8.08 48.15 -20.36
CA THR A 76 9.49 47.80 -20.09
C THR A 76 9.63 46.31 -19.86
N VAL A 77 8.83 45.74 -18.95
CA VAL A 77 8.84 44.29 -18.64
C VAL A 77 8.55 43.45 -19.87
N TYR A 78 7.56 43.87 -20.67
CA TYR A 78 7.28 43.28 -21.97
C TYR A 78 8.55 43.30 -22.81
N ASN A 79 9.10 44.47 -23.16
CA ASN A 79 10.25 44.54 -24.07
C ASN A 79 11.50 43.78 -23.60
N GLN A 80 11.80 43.81 -22.29
CA GLN A 80 13.02 43.19 -21.76
C GLN A 80 12.87 41.69 -21.46
N ARG A 81 11.64 41.17 -21.36
CA ARG A 81 11.33 39.75 -21.09
C ARG A 81 11.87 39.21 -19.77
N PHE A 82 11.98 40.06 -18.75
CA PHE A 82 12.23 39.64 -17.36
C PHE A 82 11.62 40.62 -16.35
N GLY A 83 11.35 40.13 -15.14
CA GLY A 83 10.81 40.91 -14.01
C GLY A 83 10.54 40.03 -12.79
N ASP A 84 10.21 40.64 -11.66
CA ASP A 84 9.82 39.95 -10.43
C ASP A 84 8.31 39.67 -10.34
N CYS A 85 7.78 39.36 -9.14
CA CYS A 85 6.39 38.95 -8.95
C CYS A 85 5.39 40.07 -9.29
N LYS A 86 5.65 41.29 -8.82
CA LYS A 86 4.81 42.47 -9.08
C LYS A 86 4.91 42.93 -10.52
N ASP A 87 6.10 42.87 -11.13
CA ASP A 87 6.31 43.16 -12.55
C ASP A 87 5.45 42.25 -13.43
N LYS A 88 5.49 40.94 -13.17
CA LYS A 88 4.76 39.94 -13.94
C LYS A 88 3.26 40.02 -13.69
N ALA A 89 2.82 40.23 -12.45
CA ALA A 89 1.40 40.43 -12.13
C ALA A 89 0.83 41.69 -12.81
N LEU A 90 1.57 42.81 -12.79
CA LEU A 90 1.13 44.04 -13.44
C LEU A 90 1.13 43.91 -14.96
N LEU A 91 2.14 43.25 -15.56
CA LEU A 91 2.15 42.97 -16.99
C LEU A 91 0.94 42.12 -17.42
N LEU A 92 0.68 41.02 -16.71
CA LEU A 92 -0.45 40.13 -16.97
C LEU A 92 -1.78 40.89 -16.91
N THR A 93 -2.03 41.59 -15.81
CA THR A 93 -3.30 42.30 -15.60
C THR A 93 -3.48 43.44 -16.62
N THR A 94 -2.40 44.14 -17.00
CA THR A 94 -2.45 45.19 -18.04
C THR A 94 -2.79 44.62 -19.41
N LEU A 95 -2.20 43.48 -19.79
CA LEU A 95 -2.47 42.82 -21.07
C LEU A 95 -3.92 42.30 -21.17
N LEU A 96 -4.46 41.78 -20.07
CA LEU A 96 -5.85 41.32 -19.98
C LEU A 96 -6.85 42.48 -20.05
N ASN A 97 -6.63 43.53 -19.25
CA ASN A 97 -7.48 44.73 -19.23
C ASN A 97 -7.49 45.43 -20.61
N ALA A 98 -6.41 45.36 -21.39
CA ALA A 98 -6.35 45.92 -22.74
C ALA A 98 -7.37 45.30 -23.72
N ARG A 99 -7.90 44.10 -23.43
CA ARG A 99 -9.00 43.45 -24.18
C ARG A 99 -10.32 43.44 -23.41
N GLY A 100 -10.45 44.25 -22.36
CA GLY A 100 -11.68 44.36 -21.57
C GLY A 100 -11.92 43.17 -20.62
N ILE A 101 -10.90 42.35 -20.36
CA ILE A 101 -10.96 41.29 -19.35
C ILE A 101 -10.53 41.90 -18.02
N GLU A 102 -11.45 42.02 -17.07
CA GLU A 102 -11.21 42.65 -15.77
C GLU A 102 -10.20 41.83 -14.96
N ALA A 103 -9.03 42.40 -14.70
CA ALA A 103 -7.95 41.76 -13.94
C ALA A 103 -7.22 42.76 -13.04
N TYR A 104 -6.81 42.30 -11.85
CA TYR A 104 -6.13 43.15 -10.87
C TYR A 104 -4.94 42.45 -10.22
N PRO A 105 -3.85 43.18 -9.94
CA PRO A 105 -2.80 42.69 -9.06
C PRO A 105 -3.37 42.40 -7.66
N MET A 106 -2.80 41.41 -7.00
CA MET A 106 -3.17 40.99 -5.66
C MET A 106 -1.90 40.72 -4.86
N LEU A 107 -1.82 41.28 -3.66
CA LEU A 107 -0.74 41.04 -2.71
C LEU A 107 -1.07 39.83 -1.85
N VAL A 108 -0.11 38.92 -1.68
CA VAL A 108 -0.25 37.70 -0.87
C VAL A 108 1.00 37.48 -0.02
N ASN A 109 0.91 36.57 0.95
CA ASN A 109 2.04 36.12 1.75
C ASN A 109 2.24 34.61 1.55
N THR A 110 3.42 34.20 1.10
CA THR A 110 3.76 32.80 0.80
C THR A 110 4.06 31.98 2.04
N SER A 111 4.39 32.64 3.16
CA SER A 111 4.81 32.02 4.42
C SER A 111 3.67 31.93 5.42
N ASP A 112 3.03 33.06 5.74
CA ASP A 112 1.94 33.17 6.71
C ASP A 112 0.60 32.78 6.07
N GLY A 113 0.46 32.93 4.75
CA GLY A 113 -0.73 32.55 4.01
C GLY A 113 -2.00 33.16 4.62
N ALA A 114 -2.91 32.31 5.11
CA ALA A 114 -4.15 32.75 5.73
C ALA A 114 -3.95 33.57 7.03
N TYR A 115 -2.81 33.41 7.72
CA TYR A 115 -2.49 34.11 8.97
C TYR A 115 -2.04 35.56 8.76
N VAL A 116 -1.83 36.00 7.51
CA VAL A 116 -1.46 37.39 7.20
C VAL A 116 -2.51 38.40 7.71
N SER A 117 -3.77 38.00 7.80
CA SER A 117 -4.84 38.86 8.33
C SER A 117 -4.78 39.07 9.84
N ASP A 118 -4.03 38.22 10.54
CA ASP A 118 -3.91 38.26 12.00
C ASP A 118 -2.78 39.22 12.42
N GLU A 119 -1.98 39.69 11.45
CA GLU A 119 -1.01 40.76 11.65
C GLU A 119 -1.68 42.14 11.69
N GLY A 120 -0.94 43.13 12.20
CA GLY A 120 -1.34 44.53 12.07
C GLY A 120 -1.25 45.00 10.60
N PRO A 121 -2.18 45.84 10.11
CA PRO A 121 -2.17 46.32 8.72
C PRO A 121 -0.84 46.94 8.35
N SER A 122 -0.13 46.37 7.37
CA SER A 122 1.21 46.84 6.99
C SER A 122 1.54 46.50 5.55
N MET A 123 2.26 47.41 4.88
CA MET A 123 2.84 47.15 3.55
C MET A 123 3.85 45.99 3.56
N TYR A 124 4.50 45.73 4.69
CA TYR A 124 5.51 44.67 4.83
C TYR A 124 4.93 43.28 5.13
N ALA A 125 3.61 43.17 5.27
CA ALA A 125 2.95 41.89 5.54
C ALA A 125 2.88 40.98 4.29
N PHE A 126 3.22 41.50 3.12
CA PHE A 126 3.15 40.80 1.84
C PHE A 126 4.56 40.55 1.29
N ASP A 127 4.83 39.33 0.85
CA ASP A 127 6.12 38.91 0.28
C ASP A 127 6.00 38.53 -1.22
N HIS A 128 4.78 38.55 -1.78
CA HIS A 128 4.53 38.09 -3.14
C HIS A 128 3.32 38.76 -3.80
N CYS A 129 3.30 38.77 -5.13
CA CYS A 129 2.23 39.37 -5.92
C CYS A 129 1.74 38.44 -7.04
N VAL A 130 0.42 38.31 -7.14
CA VAL A 130 -0.30 37.45 -8.09
C VAL A 130 -1.40 38.26 -8.78
N ALA A 131 -2.20 37.63 -9.64
CA ALA A 131 -3.29 38.30 -10.35
C ALA A 131 -4.65 37.64 -10.07
N GLN A 132 -5.68 38.45 -9.84
CA GLN A 132 -7.07 38.05 -10.01
C GLN A 132 -7.51 38.29 -11.46
N VAL A 133 -8.22 37.35 -12.04
CA VAL A 133 -8.83 37.47 -13.38
C VAL A 133 -10.32 37.14 -13.28
N LYS A 134 -11.14 38.03 -13.84
CA LYS A 134 -12.58 37.82 -14.00
C LYS A 134 -12.87 37.59 -15.48
N LEU A 135 -13.39 36.41 -15.79
CA LEU A 135 -13.72 35.99 -17.14
C LEU A 135 -15.14 35.40 -17.12
N ASN A 136 -16.05 36.01 -17.88
CA ASN A 136 -17.47 35.70 -17.83
C ASN A 136 -17.97 35.80 -16.36
N ASP A 137 -18.72 34.82 -15.87
CA ASP A 137 -19.20 34.76 -14.48
C ASP A 137 -18.21 34.09 -13.51
N SER A 138 -16.96 33.85 -13.93
CA SER A 138 -15.94 33.14 -13.15
C SER A 138 -14.81 34.08 -12.71
N THR A 139 -14.41 33.96 -11.44
CA THR A 139 -13.20 34.60 -10.90
C THR A 139 -12.19 33.53 -10.55
N PHE A 140 -10.96 33.67 -11.04
CA PHE A 140 -9.84 32.79 -10.72
C PHE A 140 -8.56 33.60 -10.51
N TYR A 141 -7.51 32.94 -10.03
CA TYR A 141 -6.26 33.56 -9.63
C TYR A 141 -5.10 32.89 -10.35
N ILE A 142 -4.12 33.68 -10.75
CA ILE A 142 -2.95 33.24 -11.49
C ILE A 142 -1.71 33.77 -10.80
N ASP A 143 -0.80 32.86 -10.46
CA ASP A 143 0.56 33.24 -10.16
C ASP A 143 1.38 33.23 -11.45
N ALA A 144 1.69 34.43 -11.96
CA ALA A 144 2.44 34.60 -13.20
C ALA A 144 3.91 34.18 -13.06
N THR A 145 4.41 33.95 -11.85
CA THR A 145 5.80 33.58 -11.58
C THR A 145 6.08 32.10 -11.75
N ILE A 146 5.04 31.26 -11.72
CA ILE A 146 5.16 29.82 -11.91
C ILE A 146 5.25 29.52 -13.42
N GLY A 147 6.47 29.25 -13.89
CA GLY A 147 6.72 28.88 -15.28
C GLY A 147 6.25 27.46 -15.61
N ASN A 148 6.03 27.20 -16.90
CA ASN A 148 5.69 25.88 -17.44
C ASN A 148 4.41 25.25 -16.87
N GLN A 149 3.50 26.03 -16.28
CA GLN A 149 2.28 25.42 -15.77
C GLN A 149 1.44 24.78 -16.88
N GLY A 150 0.82 23.66 -16.57
CA GLY A 150 -0.21 23.03 -17.37
C GLY A 150 -1.63 23.42 -16.92
N GLY A 151 -2.62 22.97 -17.68
CA GLY A 151 -4.02 23.29 -17.44
C GLY A 151 -4.47 24.54 -18.19
N THR A 152 -5.78 24.72 -18.29
CA THR A 152 -6.38 25.95 -18.82
C THR A 152 -6.32 27.05 -17.77
N ALA A 153 -6.34 28.33 -18.17
CA ALA A 153 -6.24 29.48 -17.26
C ALA A 153 -7.07 29.39 -15.95
N GLY A 154 -8.30 28.87 -16.00
CA GLY A 154 -9.17 28.71 -14.82
C GLY A 154 -8.96 27.42 -14.01
N GLN A 155 -8.20 26.45 -14.54
CA GLN A 155 -7.93 25.14 -13.94
C GLN A 155 -6.42 24.91 -13.65
N ARG A 156 -5.60 25.96 -13.82
CA ARG A 156 -4.19 25.96 -13.46
C ARG A 156 -4.03 25.89 -11.96
N TYR A 157 -3.07 25.10 -11.51
CA TYR A 157 -2.74 25.01 -10.09
C TYR A 157 -2.41 26.38 -9.53
N PHE A 158 -3.05 26.74 -8.42
CA PHE A 158 -2.80 27.96 -7.69
C PHE A 158 -2.39 27.59 -6.25
N PRO A 159 -1.18 27.99 -5.79
CA PRO A 159 -0.75 27.70 -4.43
C PRO A 159 -1.72 28.24 -3.39
N LYS A 160 -1.78 27.57 -2.23
CA LYS A 160 -2.67 27.98 -1.13
C LYS A 160 -2.08 29.16 -0.36
N TYR A 161 -2.22 30.36 -0.91
CA TYR A 161 -1.88 31.60 -0.20
C TYR A 161 -2.90 31.97 0.88
N GLY A 162 -4.09 31.35 0.90
CA GLY A 162 -5.09 31.52 1.96
C GLY A 162 -5.85 32.86 1.93
N LYS A 163 -5.15 33.99 1.96
CA LYS A 163 -5.73 35.34 1.84
C LYS A 163 -4.90 36.23 0.93
N GLY A 164 -5.58 37.12 0.22
CA GLY A 164 -4.93 38.12 -0.63
C GLY A 164 -5.63 39.47 -0.60
N LEU A 165 -4.86 40.55 -0.73
CA LEU A 165 -5.36 41.92 -0.76
C LEU A 165 -5.35 42.43 -2.21
N LEU A 166 -6.53 42.77 -2.74
CA LEU A 166 -6.68 43.27 -4.11
C LEU A 166 -6.19 44.71 -4.24
N VAL A 167 -5.45 44.98 -5.33
CA VAL A 167 -5.03 46.32 -5.73
C VAL A 167 -5.97 46.83 -6.83
N ASP A 168 -7.24 47.10 -6.46
CA ASP A 168 -8.29 47.52 -7.40
C ASP A 168 -8.94 48.87 -7.06
N GLY A 169 -8.48 49.54 -5.99
CA GLY A 169 -9.00 50.83 -5.51
C GLY A 169 -10.40 50.78 -4.88
N ARG A 170 -11.02 49.60 -4.79
CA ARG A 170 -12.37 49.41 -4.23
C ARG A 170 -12.35 48.51 -3.00
N SER A 171 -11.53 47.46 -3.03
CA SER A 171 -11.42 46.45 -1.99
C SER A 171 -10.84 47.04 -0.71
N ARG A 172 -11.45 46.71 0.43
CA ARG A 172 -11.08 47.23 1.75
C ARG A 172 -10.64 46.15 2.74
N ASP A 173 -10.77 44.89 2.34
CA ASP A 173 -10.49 43.72 3.17
C ASP A 173 -9.94 42.58 2.28
N PHE A 174 -9.46 41.52 2.92
CA PHE A 174 -8.91 40.35 2.26
C PHE A 174 -9.96 39.56 1.48
N VAL A 175 -9.50 39.02 0.35
CA VAL A 175 -10.20 37.98 -0.40
C VAL A 175 -9.69 36.63 0.06
N SER A 176 -10.60 35.71 0.41
CA SER A 176 -10.26 34.32 0.74
C SER A 176 -9.84 33.56 -0.52
N LEU A 177 -8.73 32.83 -0.43
CA LEU A 177 -8.10 32.02 -1.47
C LEU A 177 -8.10 30.53 -1.08
N ASP A 178 -9.14 30.07 -0.37
CA ASP A 178 -9.14 28.79 0.35
C ASP A 178 -9.49 27.56 -0.50
N LYS A 179 -9.55 27.66 -1.83
CA LYS A 179 -9.81 26.50 -2.71
C LYS A 179 -8.48 25.86 -3.15
N PRO A 180 -7.95 24.84 -2.44
CA PRO A 180 -6.81 24.09 -2.95
C PRO A 180 -7.24 23.39 -4.24
N GLN A 181 -6.41 23.49 -5.27
CA GLN A 181 -6.59 22.64 -6.44
C GLN A 181 -6.02 21.24 -6.15
N PRO A 182 -6.71 20.17 -6.59
CA PRO A 182 -6.24 18.82 -6.37
C PRO A 182 -4.89 18.64 -7.08
N CYS A 183 -3.90 18.16 -6.34
CA CYS A 183 -2.65 17.66 -6.88
C CYS A 183 -2.44 16.25 -6.34
N ALA A 184 -1.90 15.36 -7.17
CA ALA A 184 -1.69 13.97 -6.78
C ALA A 184 -0.43 13.41 -7.43
N ILE A 185 0.14 12.43 -6.76
CA ILE A 185 1.19 11.56 -7.28
C ILE A 185 0.64 10.13 -7.21
N THR A 186 0.65 9.43 -8.34
CA THR A 186 0.36 8.00 -8.39
C THR A 186 1.57 7.28 -8.97
N GLU A 187 2.28 6.55 -8.13
CA GLU A 187 3.44 5.74 -8.52
C GLU A 187 3.07 4.25 -8.50
N THR A 188 3.46 3.52 -9.53
CA THR A 188 3.35 2.06 -9.58
C THR A 188 4.70 1.48 -9.94
N GLN A 189 5.25 0.70 -9.01
CA GLN A 189 6.44 -0.10 -9.18
C GLN A 189 6.03 -1.53 -9.51
N THR A 190 6.61 -2.10 -10.57
CA THR A 190 6.43 -3.51 -10.92
C THR A 190 7.78 -4.21 -10.89
N VAL A 191 7.86 -5.27 -10.09
CA VAL A 191 9.02 -6.14 -9.94
C VAL A 191 8.65 -7.51 -10.51
N ASP A 192 9.26 -7.86 -11.63
CA ASP A 192 9.10 -9.17 -12.26
C ASP A 192 10.34 -10.02 -11.96
N MET A 193 10.20 -11.02 -11.10
CA MET A 193 11.30 -11.92 -10.74
C MET A 193 11.47 -13.00 -11.82
N ASP A 194 12.70 -13.19 -12.31
CA ASP A 194 12.97 -14.23 -13.31
C ASP A 194 12.92 -15.63 -12.68
N SER A 195 13.55 -15.78 -11.51
CA SER A 195 13.55 -17.00 -10.69
C SER A 195 13.90 -16.66 -9.24
N VAL A 196 13.67 -17.58 -8.31
CA VAL A 196 14.25 -17.50 -6.96
C VAL A 196 15.78 -17.52 -7.09
N GLY A 197 16.47 -16.59 -6.42
CA GLY A 197 17.92 -16.40 -6.54
C GLY A 197 18.40 -15.75 -7.83
N GLY A 198 17.49 -15.42 -8.76
CA GLY A 198 17.82 -14.82 -10.06
C GLY A 198 17.76 -13.29 -10.09
N SER A 199 17.72 -12.73 -11.31
CA SER A 199 17.51 -11.29 -11.50
C SER A 199 16.03 -10.89 -11.44
N ALA A 200 15.77 -9.59 -11.33
CA ALA A 200 14.44 -9.02 -11.49
C ALA A 200 14.43 -7.89 -12.52
N ASN A 201 13.34 -7.79 -13.28
CA ASN A 201 13.04 -6.58 -14.04
C ASN A 201 12.25 -5.64 -13.16
N PHE A 202 12.63 -4.36 -13.17
CA PHE A 202 12.03 -3.34 -12.33
C PHE A 202 11.56 -2.19 -13.20
N SER A 203 10.25 -1.93 -13.21
CA SER A 203 9.67 -0.81 -13.95
C SER A 203 8.87 0.08 -13.02
N ILE A 204 8.96 1.39 -13.26
CA ILE A 204 8.23 2.38 -12.47
C ILE A 204 7.42 3.24 -13.44
N ARG A 205 6.16 3.46 -13.09
CA ARG A 205 5.31 4.43 -13.76
C ARG A 205 4.80 5.43 -12.73
N THR A 206 5.10 6.70 -12.95
CA THR A 206 4.65 7.78 -12.06
C THR A 206 3.81 8.78 -12.83
N VAL A 207 2.60 9.03 -12.34
CA VAL A 207 1.65 10.02 -12.87
C VAL A 207 1.55 11.17 -11.89
N TYR A 208 1.85 12.37 -12.37
CA TYR A 208 1.76 13.62 -11.62
C TYR A 208 0.61 14.46 -12.17
N THR A 209 -0.15 15.09 -11.27
CA THR A 209 -1.25 16.01 -11.62
C THR A 209 -1.19 17.31 -10.81
N GLY A 210 -1.77 18.38 -11.34
CA GLY A 210 -1.82 19.69 -10.68
C GLY A 210 -0.42 20.25 -10.45
N GLY A 211 -0.18 20.89 -9.29
CA GLY A 211 1.12 21.49 -8.98
C GLY A 211 2.29 20.51 -9.03
N GLN A 212 2.06 19.21 -8.75
CA GLN A 212 3.11 18.19 -8.86
C GLN A 212 3.56 17.97 -10.31
N ALA A 213 2.64 18.08 -11.27
CA ALA A 213 2.97 18.01 -12.69
C ALA A 213 3.77 19.24 -13.14
N ASP A 214 3.42 20.43 -12.62
CA ASP A 214 4.15 21.68 -12.92
C ASP A 214 5.59 21.65 -12.42
N ASP A 215 5.80 21.15 -11.20
CA ASP A 215 7.13 20.99 -10.58
C ASP A 215 8.01 20.05 -11.40
N VAL A 216 7.48 18.85 -11.72
CA VAL A 216 8.21 17.84 -12.51
C VAL A 216 8.47 18.34 -13.93
N ARG A 217 7.50 19.00 -14.58
CA ARG A 217 7.70 19.55 -15.92
C ARG A 217 8.81 20.60 -15.94
N SER A 218 8.83 21.49 -14.96
CA SER A 218 9.89 22.50 -14.83
C SER A 218 11.26 21.86 -14.63
N GLN A 219 11.37 20.81 -13.81
CA GLN A 219 12.60 20.02 -13.69
C GLN A 219 13.02 19.42 -15.04
N PHE A 220 12.08 18.85 -15.78
CA PHE A 220 12.33 18.20 -17.07
C PHE A 220 12.67 19.19 -18.20
N TYR A 221 12.27 20.45 -18.11
CA TYR A 221 12.70 21.49 -19.05
C TYR A 221 14.01 22.16 -18.63
N GLY A 222 14.36 22.13 -17.35
CA GLY A 222 15.61 22.68 -16.82
C GLY A 222 16.84 21.74 -16.92
N SER A 223 16.62 20.44 -17.08
CA SER A 223 17.70 19.43 -17.11
C SER A 223 17.61 18.49 -18.32
N SER A 224 18.75 17.98 -18.76
CA SER A 224 18.79 16.94 -19.80
C SER A 224 18.18 15.62 -19.30
N ARG A 225 17.60 14.84 -20.22
CA ARG A 225 17.01 13.53 -19.89
C ARG A 225 18.04 12.58 -19.27
N ASP A 226 19.27 12.59 -19.78
CA ASP A 226 20.37 11.76 -19.26
C ASP A 226 20.75 12.12 -17.82
N GLU A 227 20.78 13.41 -17.47
CA GLU A 227 21.06 13.86 -16.10
C GLU A 227 19.95 13.40 -15.14
N ILE A 228 18.69 13.52 -15.56
CA ILE A 228 17.54 13.07 -14.77
C ILE A 228 17.60 11.55 -14.57
N GLN A 229 17.87 10.79 -15.64
CA GLN A 229 17.98 9.34 -15.58
C GLN A 229 19.09 8.88 -14.63
N LYS A 230 20.26 9.54 -14.66
CA LYS A 230 21.35 9.26 -13.71
C LYS A 230 20.94 9.53 -12.26
N ARG A 231 20.17 10.60 -12.02
CA ARG A 231 19.67 10.96 -10.69
C ARG A 231 18.69 9.91 -10.16
N TYR A 232 17.77 9.43 -11.01
CA TYR A 232 16.80 8.40 -10.64
C TYR A 232 17.46 7.03 -10.46
N LEU A 233 18.39 6.65 -11.33
CA LEU A 233 19.21 5.45 -11.15
C LEU A 233 19.97 5.50 -9.81
N LYS A 234 20.57 6.65 -9.48
CA LYS A 234 21.25 6.83 -8.20
C LYS A 234 20.31 6.68 -7.01
N PHE A 235 19.09 7.25 -7.09
CA PHE A 235 18.09 7.16 -6.03
C PHE A 235 17.74 5.70 -5.69
N TYR A 236 17.52 4.87 -6.70
CA TYR A 236 17.25 3.44 -6.49
C TYR A 236 18.51 2.61 -6.20
N GLY A 237 19.69 3.10 -6.60
CA GLY A 237 21.00 2.49 -6.32
C GLY A 237 21.33 2.40 -4.82
N ASP A 238 20.71 3.24 -3.99
CA ASP A 238 20.84 3.17 -2.52
C ASP A 238 20.22 1.86 -1.95
N THR A 239 19.20 1.30 -2.62
CA THR A 239 18.57 0.02 -2.25
C THR A 239 19.18 -1.14 -3.05
N TYR A 240 19.36 -0.94 -4.36
CA TYR A 240 19.82 -1.94 -5.30
C TYR A 240 21.18 -1.54 -5.91
N ALA A 241 22.27 -1.92 -5.26
CA ALA A 241 23.62 -1.45 -5.59
C ALA A 241 24.06 -1.74 -7.04
N ASP A 242 23.51 -2.78 -7.68
CA ASP A 242 23.82 -3.24 -9.03
C ASP A 242 22.70 -2.97 -10.04
N ILE A 243 21.74 -2.10 -9.71
CA ILE A 243 20.68 -1.71 -10.62
C ILE A 243 21.24 -1.09 -11.91
N GLU A 244 20.70 -1.53 -13.04
CA GLU A 244 21.10 -1.07 -14.37
C GLU A 244 19.91 -0.54 -15.15
N VAL A 245 20.13 0.49 -15.98
CA VAL A 245 19.11 0.99 -16.91
C VAL A 245 18.88 -0.05 -18.00
N ARG A 246 17.64 -0.50 -18.14
CA ARG A 246 17.23 -1.43 -19.19
C ARG A 246 16.77 -0.72 -20.47
N ALA A 247 16.13 0.44 -20.33
CA ALA A 247 15.72 1.29 -21.44
C ALA A 247 15.69 2.77 -21.02
N PRO A 248 15.83 3.72 -21.96
CA PRO A 248 15.72 5.14 -21.65
C PRO A 248 14.38 5.49 -20.99
N LEU A 249 14.41 6.38 -20.00
CA LEU A 249 13.18 6.87 -19.38
C LEU A 249 12.30 7.57 -20.42
N ARG A 250 10.98 7.44 -20.26
CA ARG A 250 10.00 8.11 -21.11
C ARG A 250 9.31 9.21 -20.32
N PHE A 251 9.26 10.39 -20.93
CA PHE A 251 8.56 11.56 -20.38
C PHE A 251 7.43 11.94 -21.32
N THR A 252 6.21 11.89 -20.82
CA THR A 252 5.01 12.30 -21.55
C THR A 252 4.37 13.47 -20.83
N ASP A 253 4.29 14.63 -21.50
CA ASP A 253 3.67 15.83 -20.97
C ASP A 253 2.36 16.14 -21.70
N GLN A 254 1.24 16.00 -21.00
CA GLN A 254 -0.07 16.41 -21.45
C GLN A 254 -0.40 17.76 -20.81
N ARG A 255 0.23 18.80 -21.37
CA ARG A 255 0.25 20.13 -20.74
C ARG A 255 -1.16 20.71 -20.55
N ASP A 256 -2.07 20.53 -21.50
CA ASP A 256 -3.42 21.12 -21.42
C ASP A 256 -4.31 20.46 -20.34
N SER A 257 -4.09 19.17 -20.06
CA SER A 257 -4.76 18.46 -18.95
C SER A 257 -3.98 18.54 -17.63
N ASN A 258 -2.83 19.19 -17.63
CA ASN A 258 -1.86 19.24 -16.55
C ASN A 258 -1.47 17.86 -15.97
N ILE A 259 -1.13 16.92 -16.87
CA ILE A 259 -0.70 15.58 -16.50
C ILE A 259 0.72 15.34 -17.04
N VAL A 260 1.61 14.88 -16.17
CA VAL A 260 2.94 14.39 -16.56
C VAL A 260 3.04 12.91 -16.20
N VAL A 261 3.51 12.11 -17.13
CA VAL A 261 3.78 10.68 -16.93
C VAL A 261 5.26 10.40 -17.16
N ILE A 262 5.87 9.74 -16.20
CA ILE A 262 7.24 9.23 -16.29
C ILE A 262 7.18 7.71 -16.26
N ASP A 263 7.80 7.06 -17.24
CA ASP A 263 8.04 5.63 -17.24
C ASP A 263 9.54 5.34 -17.18
N GLU A 264 9.95 4.47 -16.26
CA GLU A 264 11.34 4.08 -16.01
C GLU A 264 11.48 2.55 -16.13
N TYR A 265 12.63 2.09 -16.62
CA TYR A 265 12.88 0.67 -16.88
C TYR A 265 14.30 0.27 -16.47
N TYR A 266 14.38 -0.64 -15.52
CA TYR A 266 15.62 -1.12 -14.90
C TYR A 266 15.68 -2.65 -14.90
N LYS A 267 16.90 -3.16 -14.70
CA LYS A 267 17.19 -4.54 -14.34
C LYS A 267 17.98 -4.54 -13.03
N ILE A 268 17.66 -5.47 -12.14
CA ILE A 268 18.37 -5.70 -10.89
C ILE A 268 18.99 -7.11 -10.98
N PRO A 269 20.27 -7.23 -11.37
CA PRO A 269 20.93 -8.53 -11.57
C PRO A 269 20.97 -9.40 -10.30
N MET A 270 21.31 -8.83 -9.16
CA MET A 270 21.42 -9.47 -7.84
C MET A 270 20.28 -9.01 -6.93
N PHE A 271 19.05 -9.32 -7.34
CA PHE A 271 17.87 -8.95 -6.58
C PHE A 271 17.77 -9.73 -5.25
N TRP A 272 18.21 -10.98 -5.25
CA TRP A 272 18.32 -11.80 -4.06
C TRP A 272 19.70 -11.70 -3.43
N LYS A 273 19.73 -11.57 -2.11
CA LYS A 273 20.96 -11.57 -1.30
C LYS A 273 20.84 -12.64 -0.23
N PRO A 274 21.92 -13.37 0.12
CA PRO A 274 21.89 -14.25 1.29
C PRO A 274 21.65 -13.42 2.56
N ASP A 275 20.83 -13.92 3.46
CA ASP A 275 20.61 -13.34 4.78
C ASP A 275 21.91 -13.38 5.59
N GLU A 276 22.19 -12.30 6.31
CA GLU A 276 23.45 -12.15 7.06
C GLU A 276 23.60 -13.19 8.18
N LYS A 277 22.49 -13.63 8.77
CA LYS A 277 22.49 -14.58 9.90
C LYS A 277 22.45 -16.02 9.41
N ASN A 278 21.72 -16.28 8.33
CA ASN A 278 21.64 -17.61 7.74
C ASN A 278 21.81 -17.53 6.21
N PRO A 279 23.01 -17.83 5.67
CA PRO A 279 23.26 -17.82 4.23
C PRO A 279 22.41 -18.79 3.41
N LYS A 280 21.72 -19.76 4.05
CA LYS A 280 20.72 -20.61 3.40
C LYS A 280 19.40 -19.89 3.13
N ILE A 281 19.17 -18.72 3.69
CA ILE A 281 17.99 -17.91 3.40
C ILE A 281 18.40 -16.86 2.38
N LEU A 282 17.74 -16.84 1.24
CA LEU A 282 17.75 -15.71 0.32
C LEU A 282 16.72 -14.69 0.78
N LEU A 283 17.09 -13.42 0.70
CA LEU A 283 16.29 -12.26 1.03
C LEU A 283 16.24 -11.35 -0.20
N CYS A 284 15.06 -10.83 -0.52
CA CYS A 284 14.94 -9.66 -1.37
C CYS A 284 14.04 -8.63 -0.70
N GLU A 285 14.34 -7.36 -0.92
CA GLU A 285 13.64 -6.24 -0.29
C GLU A 285 13.07 -5.32 -1.38
N VAL A 286 11.85 -4.86 -1.16
CA VAL A 286 11.21 -3.81 -1.95
C VAL A 286 10.71 -2.72 -1.02
N SER A 287 10.69 -1.48 -1.50
CA SER A 287 10.25 -0.37 -0.66
C SER A 287 9.56 0.76 -1.42
N ALA A 288 8.65 1.43 -0.72
CA ALA A 288 8.05 2.68 -1.16
C ALA A 288 8.97 3.87 -0.83
N GLN A 289 10.23 3.80 -1.32
CA GLN A 289 11.29 4.77 -1.00
C GLN A 289 10.90 6.22 -1.35
N SER A 290 10.12 6.42 -2.41
CA SER A 290 9.64 7.74 -2.83
C SER A 290 8.70 8.37 -1.80
N ILE A 291 7.92 7.56 -1.06
CA ILE A 291 7.09 8.01 0.06
C ILE A 291 7.95 8.33 1.30
N ASP A 292 9.03 7.58 1.57
CA ASP A 292 9.85 7.76 2.79
C ASP A 292 10.31 9.21 2.95
N SER A 293 10.74 9.85 1.85
CA SER A 293 11.15 11.25 1.83
C SER A 293 10.06 12.24 2.24
N ARG A 294 8.77 11.87 2.12
CA ARG A 294 7.59 12.70 2.43
C ARG A 294 7.06 12.48 3.83
N VAL A 295 7.33 11.30 4.41
CA VAL A 295 6.87 10.92 5.76
C VAL A 295 8.00 10.91 6.80
N SER A 296 9.23 11.22 6.38
CA SER A 296 10.35 11.41 7.29
C SER A 296 10.11 12.60 8.23
N VAL A 297 10.26 12.38 9.53
CA VAL A 297 10.04 13.42 10.54
C VAL A 297 11.33 13.71 11.32
N SER A 298 11.67 14.99 11.40
CA SER A 298 12.75 15.48 12.26
C SER A 298 12.34 15.38 13.73
N LYS A 299 13.01 14.54 14.53
CA LYS A 299 12.66 14.33 15.94
C LYS A 299 13.15 15.48 16.82
N PHE A 300 12.26 16.00 17.68
CA PHE A 300 12.57 17.04 18.67
C PHE A 300 12.02 16.62 20.03
N ALA A 301 12.77 16.82 21.12
CA ALA A 301 12.38 16.36 22.46
C ALA A 301 11.10 17.05 22.99
N LYS A 302 10.87 18.31 22.60
CA LYS A 302 9.67 19.07 22.93
C LYS A 302 9.43 20.13 21.86
N ARG A 303 8.17 20.33 21.45
CA ARG A 303 7.76 21.46 20.60
C ARG A 303 6.83 22.38 21.37
N THR A 304 6.99 23.67 21.14
CA THR A 304 6.08 24.74 21.61
C THR A 304 5.30 25.38 20.47
N ALA A 305 5.69 25.11 19.22
CA ALA A 305 5.05 25.64 18.01
C ALA A 305 4.58 24.50 17.08
N PRO A 306 3.54 24.72 16.25
CA PRO A 306 3.03 23.73 15.30
C PRO A 306 4.10 23.20 14.35
N TYR A 307 4.02 21.92 13.96
CA TYR A 307 4.91 21.28 12.98
C TYR A 307 4.36 21.47 11.57
N ARG A 308 5.11 22.11 10.67
CA ARG A 308 4.69 22.35 9.28
C ARG A 308 4.69 21.05 8.47
N LEU A 309 3.62 20.83 7.71
CA LEU A 309 3.49 19.72 6.76
C LEU A 309 3.58 20.24 5.33
N SER A 310 4.03 19.38 4.41
CA SER A 310 3.82 19.60 2.98
C SER A 310 2.33 19.45 2.69
N TYR A 311 1.70 20.52 2.22
CA TYR A 311 0.25 20.56 1.98
C TYR A 311 -0.07 21.47 0.79
N PRO A 312 -1.01 21.08 -0.10
CA PRO A 312 -1.66 19.77 -0.14
C PRO A 312 -0.70 18.66 -0.61
N LEU A 313 -0.87 17.45 -0.08
CA LEU A 313 -0.19 16.25 -0.54
C LEU A 313 -1.18 15.09 -0.61
N ASN A 314 -1.22 14.44 -1.77
CA ASN A 314 -1.95 13.20 -1.98
C ASN A 314 -1.05 12.26 -2.79
N TYR A 315 -0.58 11.19 -2.15
CA TYR A 315 0.38 10.26 -2.71
C TYR A 315 -0.18 8.85 -2.64
N THR A 316 -0.32 8.21 -3.79
CA THR A 316 -0.63 6.78 -3.90
C THR A 316 0.57 6.06 -4.52
N HIS A 317 1.02 5.00 -3.86
CA HIS A 317 2.13 4.16 -4.29
C HIS A 317 1.67 2.70 -4.29
N ALA A 318 1.97 1.98 -5.36
CA ALA A 318 1.70 0.55 -5.47
C ALA A 318 2.98 -0.20 -5.84
N ILE A 319 3.30 -1.25 -5.11
CA ILE A 319 4.33 -2.23 -5.47
C ILE A 319 3.63 -3.50 -5.92
N VAL A 320 3.87 -3.91 -7.16
CA VAL A 320 3.39 -5.16 -7.73
C VAL A 320 4.59 -6.07 -7.90
N ILE A 321 4.61 -7.17 -7.15
CA ILE A 321 5.67 -8.16 -7.20
C ILE A 321 5.11 -9.43 -7.85
N ASN A 322 5.59 -9.76 -9.04
CA ASN A 322 5.28 -11.02 -9.70
C ASN A 322 6.34 -12.05 -9.29
N VAL A 323 5.93 -13.02 -8.47
CA VAL A 323 6.80 -14.09 -7.97
C VAL A 323 6.81 -15.28 -8.93
N PRO A 324 7.92 -16.04 -9.04
CA PRO A 324 8.05 -17.09 -10.05
C PRO A 324 7.22 -18.35 -9.72
N GLU A 325 6.84 -18.52 -8.46
CA GLU A 325 6.11 -19.68 -7.94
C GLU A 325 5.08 -19.30 -6.88
N ASP A 326 4.35 -20.27 -6.34
CA ASP A 326 3.32 -20.05 -5.32
C ASP A 326 3.94 -19.93 -3.93
N TRP A 327 3.49 -18.95 -3.15
CA TRP A 327 4.06 -18.56 -1.87
C TRP A 327 2.95 -18.48 -0.81
N THR A 328 3.31 -18.64 0.47
CA THR A 328 2.39 -18.41 1.59
C THR A 328 2.64 -17.00 2.14
N ILE A 329 1.86 -16.03 1.66
CA ILE A 329 1.96 -14.63 2.09
C ILE A 329 0.64 -14.23 2.72
N GLU A 330 0.71 -13.79 3.99
CA GLU A 330 -0.47 -13.31 4.69
C GLU A 330 -0.87 -11.92 4.20
N ASP A 331 -2.18 -11.69 4.10
CA ASP A 331 -2.70 -10.35 3.89
C ASP A 331 -2.44 -9.48 5.14
N ASN A 332 -2.21 -8.19 4.92
CA ASN A 332 -2.03 -7.24 6.02
C ASN A 332 -2.66 -5.89 5.67
N ASP A 333 -3.21 -5.21 6.67
CA ASP A 333 -3.81 -3.89 6.53
C ASP A 333 -3.40 -3.00 7.70
N LEU A 334 -3.10 -1.74 7.39
CA LEU A 334 -2.88 -0.71 8.39
C LEU A 334 -3.58 0.57 7.97
N ARG A 335 -4.29 1.19 8.91
CA ARG A 335 -4.98 2.45 8.69
C ARG A 335 -4.73 3.40 9.85
N ILE A 336 -4.29 4.60 9.51
CA ILE A 336 -4.14 5.73 10.44
C ILE A 336 -4.96 6.88 9.88
N GLU A 337 -5.91 7.36 10.67
CA GLU A 337 -6.75 8.52 10.32
C GLU A 337 -6.61 9.55 11.42
N ARG A 338 -6.22 10.76 11.04
CA ARG A 338 -6.16 11.95 11.88
C ARG A 338 -6.84 13.11 11.14
N ASP A 339 -7.01 14.22 11.85
CA ASP A 339 -7.56 15.45 11.28
C ASP A 339 -6.57 16.11 10.30
N GLN A 340 -5.26 15.94 10.53
CA GLN A 340 -4.21 16.60 9.74
C GLN A 340 -3.61 15.72 8.63
N TYR A 341 -3.74 14.40 8.72
CA TYR A 341 -3.19 13.45 7.75
C TYR A 341 -3.92 12.11 7.80
N ALA A 342 -3.78 11.31 6.74
CA ALA A 342 -4.20 9.92 6.73
C ALA A 342 -3.17 9.04 6.02
N TYR A 343 -3.10 7.80 6.47
CA TYR A 343 -2.28 6.75 5.90
C TYR A 343 -3.08 5.45 5.79
N ARG A 344 -2.98 4.80 4.63
CA ARG A 344 -3.59 3.49 4.39
C ARG A 344 -2.57 2.60 3.71
N TYR A 345 -2.42 1.40 4.23
CA TYR A 345 -1.58 0.35 3.70
C TYR A 345 -2.39 -0.92 3.57
N SER A 346 -2.19 -1.62 2.46
CA SER A 346 -2.73 -2.96 2.24
C SER A 346 -1.71 -3.79 1.50
N ARG A 347 -1.50 -5.02 1.96
CA ARG A 347 -0.77 -6.08 1.25
C ARG A 347 -1.73 -7.20 0.93
N ARG A 348 -1.77 -7.61 -0.32
CA ARG A 348 -2.57 -8.74 -0.80
C ARG A 348 -1.72 -9.69 -1.60
N TYR A 349 -1.98 -10.98 -1.47
CA TYR A 349 -1.38 -12.01 -2.31
C TYR A 349 -2.45 -12.86 -3.00
N ALA A 350 -2.40 -12.90 -4.33
CA ALA A 350 -3.23 -13.79 -5.14
C ALA A 350 -2.53 -14.05 -6.48
N ASP A 351 -2.71 -15.24 -7.06
CA ASP A 351 -2.23 -15.56 -8.42
C ASP A 351 -0.74 -15.20 -8.66
N ARG A 352 0.14 -15.60 -7.73
CA ARG A 352 1.59 -15.31 -7.77
C ARG A 352 1.93 -13.81 -7.84
N LYS A 353 1.05 -12.98 -7.31
CA LYS A 353 1.20 -11.53 -7.31
C LYS A 353 1.01 -10.98 -5.91
N VAL A 354 2.06 -10.34 -5.40
CA VAL A 354 1.98 -9.52 -4.18
C VAL A 354 1.68 -8.10 -4.61
N VAL A 355 0.59 -7.52 -4.11
CA VAL A 355 0.24 -6.12 -4.33
C VAL A 355 0.26 -5.40 -2.99
N ILE A 356 1.19 -4.45 -2.86
CA ILE A 356 1.30 -3.56 -1.71
C ILE A 356 0.84 -2.18 -2.15
N THR A 357 -0.27 -1.70 -1.60
CA THR A 357 -0.78 -0.35 -1.88
C THR A 357 -0.64 0.51 -0.65
N THR A 358 0.05 1.64 -0.82
CA THR A 358 0.25 2.67 0.20
C THR A 358 -0.39 3.98 -0.27
N HIS A 359 -1.19 4.60 0.58
CA HIS A 359 -1.77 5.90 0.35
C HIS A 359 -1.46 6.82 1.53
N TYR A 360 -0.92 7.99 1.25
CA TYR A 360 -0.61 9.02 2.24
C TYR A 360 -1.15 10.37 1.77
N GLU A 361 -1.93 11.03 2.63
CA GLU A 361 -2.47 12.36 2.37
C GLU A 361 -2.27 13.30 3.57
N THR A 362 -2.03 14.58 3.28
CA THR A 362 -2.10 15.65 4.27
C THR A 362 -3.40 16.44 4.10
N LYS A 363 -4.14 16.56 5.20
CA LYS A 363 -5.44 17.26 5.28
C LYS A 363 -5.29 18.68 5.83
N ALA A 364 -4.18 18.98 6.49
CA ALA A 364 -3.82 20.30 7.00
C ALA A 364 -2.36 20.66 6.70
N SER A 365 -2.03 21.95 6.78
CA SER A 365 -0.67 22.48 6.58
C SER A 365 0.24 22.38 7.80
N SER A 366 -0.31 22.00 8.96
CA SER A 366 0.49 21.79 10.17
C SER A 366 -0.17 20.83 11.16
N VAL A 367 0.65 20.31 12.07
CA VAL A 367 0.24 19.54 13.25
C VAL A 367 0.40 20.41 14.50
N PRO A 368 -0.62 20.55 15.35
CA PRO A 368 -0.51 21.23 16.64
C PRO A 368 0.61 20.69 17.54
N ALA A 369 1.21 21.55 18.37
CA ALA A 369 2.36 21.19 19.19
C ALA A 369 2.08 20.07 20.21
N ASP A 370 0.86 20.01 20.74
CA ASP A 370 0.37 18.99 21.67
C ASP A 370 0.13 17.62 20.99
N GLN A 371 -0.11 17.59 19.68
CA GLN A 371 -0.29 16.37 18.88
C GLN A 371 1.02 15.87 18.25
N TYR A 372 2.13 16.58 18.47
CA TYR A 372 3.41 16.28 17.82
C TYR A 372 3.98 14.91 18.17
N GLN A 373 3.86 14.46 19.43
CA GLN A 373 4.35 13.13 19.81
C GLN A 373 3.56 12.02 19.09
N GLN A 374 2.23 12.16 19.02
CA GLN A 374 1.38 11.24 18.27
C GLN A 374 1.76 11.19 16.79
N TYR A 375 2.11 12.34 16.19
CA TYR A 375 2.60 12.43 14.82
C TYR A 375 3.91 11.65 14.62
N ILE A 376 4.86 11.75 15.54
CA ILE A 376 6.13 10.98 15.50
C ILE A 376 5.87 9.48 15.60
N ASP A 377 5.02 9.07 16.55
CA ASP A 377 4.74 7.65 16.78
C ASP A 377 4.03 7.03 15.57
N ASP A 378 3.06 7.75 14.99
CA ASP A 378 2.37 7.33 13.77
C ASP A 378 3.33 7.27 12.57
N HIS A 379 4.22 8.26 12.38
CA HIS A 379 5.17 8.26 11.26
C HIS A 379 6.27 7.22 11.42
N THR A 380 6.61 6.83 12.64
CA THR A 380 7.49 5.67 12.89
C THR A 380 6.82 4.40 12.38
N LYS A 381 5.55 4.15 12.76
CA LYS A 381 4.78 3.00 12.26
C LYS A 381 4.59 3.01 10.74
N ILE A 382 4.36 4.18 10.15
CA ILE A 382 4.25 4.34 8.69
C ILE A 382 5.55 3.87 8.04
N ARG A 383 6.70 4.38 8.50
CA ARG A 383 8.01 4.04 7.95
C ARG A 383 8.35 2.56 8.08
N ASP A 384 7.97 1.92 9.19
CA ASP A 384 8.15 0.49 9.40
C ASP A 384 7.38 -0.37 8.37
N ASN A 385 6.33 0.18 7.75
CA ASN A 385 5.52 -0.50 6.72
C ASN A 385 5.86 -0.06 5.28
N LEU A 386 6.86 0.81 5.09
CA LEU A 386 7.32 1.20 3.74
C LEU A 386 8.28 0.17 3.12
N TRP A 387 8.75 -0.79 3.90
CA TRP A 387 9.66 -1.84 3.48
C TRP A 387 8.95 -3.19 3.55
N TYR A 388 9.19 -4.03 2.56
CA TYR A 388 8.70 -5.39 2.56
C TYR A 388 9.79 -6.31 2.05
N SER A 389 10.04 -7.38 2.79
CA SER A 389 11.00 -8.39 2.42
C SER A 389 10.31 -9.73 2.17
N LEU A 390 10.88 -10.46 1.21
CA LEU A 390 10.55 -11.85 0.94
C LEU A 390 11.79 -12.67 1.25
N THR A 391 11.59 -13.75 1.99
CA THR A 391 12.64 -14.71 2.32
C THR A 391 12.35 -16.06 1.68
N TYR A 392 13.41 -16.76 1.29
CA TYR A 392 13.32 -18.08 0.67
C TYR A 392 14.45 -18.96 1.16
N ASP A 393 14.14 -20.17 1.62
CA ASP A 393 15.17 -21.11 2.03
C ASP A 393 15.72 -21.87 0.81
N THR A 394 17.03 -21.77 0.58
CA THR A 394 17.75 -22.33 -0.56
C THR A 394 17.61 -23.84 -0.65
N ASP A 395 17.35 -24.53 0.47
CA ASP A 395 17.17 -25.98 0.50
C ASP A 395 15.92 -26.39 -0.32
N PHE A 396 15.00 -25.47 -0.62
CA PHE A 396 13.83 -25.68 -1.48
C PHE A 396 14.04 -25.25 -2.95
N ILE A 397 15.17 -24.63 -3.32
CA ILE A 397 15.42 -24.20 -4.70
C ILE A 397 15.49 -25.41 -5.63
N GLY A 398 14.63 -25.45 -6.65
CA GLY A 398 14.54 -26.57 -7.59
C GLY A 398 13.74 -27.77 -7.05
N GLN A 399 13.35 -27.76 -5.77
CA GLN A 399 12.27 -28.59 -5.27
C GLN A 399 10.95 -27.98 -5.69
N SER A 400 10.61 -28.15 -6.97
CA SER A 400 9.26 -27.84 -7.41
C SER A 400 8.29 -28.54 -6.45
N VAL A 401 7.37 -27.79 -5.84
CA VAL A 401 6.16 -28.35 -5.23
C VAL A 401 5.29 -28.85 -6.39
N SER A 402 5.78 -29.85 -7.12
CA SER A 402 5.14 -30.45 -8.28
C SER A 402 4.89 -31.91 -7.95
N SER A 403 3.60 -32.23 -7.85
CA SER A 403 3.02 -33.58 -7.85
C SER A 403 3.50 -34.53 -6.73
N PRO A 404 2.60 -35.34 -6.14
CA PRO A 404 3.05 -36.41 -5.27
C PRO A 404 3.94 -37.38 -6.07
N THR A 405 5.13 -37.70 -5.53
CA THR A 405 6.05 -38.65 -6.18
C THR A 405 5.38 -40.01 -6.37
N ALA A 406 5.63 -40.71 -7.48
CA ALA A 406 5.02 -42.02 -7.74
C ALA A 406 5.28 -43.02 -6.60
N ALA A 407 6.47 -42.96 -5.97
CA ALA A 407 6.82 -43.74 -4.80
C ALA A 407 5.98 -43.35 -3.56
N GLY A 408 5.78 -42.06 -3.32
CA GLY A 408 4.91 -41.57 -2.24
C GLY A 408 3.46 -41.97 -2.42
N VAL A 409 2.93 -41.87 -3.66
CA VAL A 409 1.57 -42.32 -3.99
C VAL A 409 1.42 -43.83 -3.79
N ALA A 410 2.38 -44.63 -4.25
CA ALA A 410 2.36 -46.08 -4.09
C ALA A 410 2.44 -46.50 -2.62
N TRP A 411 3.29 -45.85 -1.83
CA TRP A 411 3.44 -46.06 -0.39
C TRP A 411 2.14 -45.77 0.37
N LEU A 412 1.49 -44.64 0.07
CA LEU A 412 0.20 -44.27 0.67
C LEU A 412 -0.93 -45.18 0.22
N ALA A 413 -1.00 -45.51 -1.07
CA ALA A 413 -2.01 -46.43 -1.60
C ALA A 413 -1.91 -47.81 -0.93
N MET A 414 -0.70 -48.29 -0.67
CA MET A 414 -0.47 -49.53 0.07
C MET A 414 -0.94 -49.42 1.53
N ALA A 415 -0.57 -48.35 2.24
CA ALA A 415 -1.00 -48.14 3.63
C ALA A 415 -2.53 -48.03 3.76
N VAL A 416 -3.18 -47.29 2.86
CA VAL A 416 -4.64 -47.18 2.79
C VAL A 416 -5.28 -48.52 2.44
N ALA A 417 -4.74 -49.27 1.46
CA ALA A 417 -5.26 -50.58 1.09
C ALA A 417 -5.18 -51.58 2.25
N ILE A 418 -4.06 -51.61 2.97
CA ILE A 418 -3.89 -52.45 4.18
C ILE A 418 -4.90 -52.03 5.25
N SER A 419 -5.06 -50.73 5.50
CA SER A 419 -6.03 -50.21 6.46
C SER A 419 -7.47 -50.59 6.07
N VAL A 420 -7.85 -50.43 4.81
CA VAL A 420 -9.17 -50.83 4.30
C VAL A 420 -9.39 -52.33 4.43
N LEU A 421 -8.39 -53.16 4.08
CA LEU A 421 -8.48 -54.62 4.23
C LEU A 421 -8.66 -55.03 5.70
N LEU A 422 -7.89 -54.42 6.61
CA LEU A 422 -8.05 -54.60 8.05
C LEU A 422 -9.44 -54.14 8.51
N SER A 423 -9.90 -52.98 8.06
CA SER A 423 -11.23 -52.46 8.39
C SER A 423 -12.34 -53.40 7.91
N VAL A 424 -12.24 -53.94 6.70
CA VAL A 424 -13.16 -54.94 6.15
C VAL A 424 -13.07 -56.26 6.92
N TRP A 425 -11.87 -56.70 7.29
CA TRP A 425 -11.68 -57.90 8.09
C TRP A 425 -12.32 -57.77 9.48
N ILE A 426 -12.11 -56.65 10.18
CA ILE A 426 -12.76 -56.37 11.47
C ILE A 426 -14.28 -56.32 11.27
N TYR A 427 -14.75 -55.62 10.24
CA TYR A 427 -16.18 -55.53 9.92
C TYR A 427 -16.82 -56.91 9.64
N ARG A 428 -16.12 -57.84 8.99
CA ARG A 428 -16.65 -59.15 8.61
C ARG A 428 -16.47 -60.25 9.65
N ARG A 429 -15.37 -60.23 10.41
CA ARG A 429 -14.92 -61.38 11.22
C ARG A 429 -14.87 -61.11 12.72
N TYR A 430 -14.81 -59.83 13.13
CA TYR A 430 -14.74 -59.44 14.54
C TYR A 430 -16.09 -58.95 15.10
N ASP A 431 -17.11 -58.72 14.26
CA ASP A 431 -18.43 -58.21 14.67
C ASP A 431 -19.60 -58.95 13.97
N PRO A 432 -20.18 -60.00 14.57
CA PRO A 432 -21.39 -60.62 14.02
C PRO A 432 -22.58 -59.65 14.10
N VAL A 433 -23.51 -59.76 13.15
CA VAL A 433 -24.81 -59.05 13.18
C VAL A 433 -25.54 -59.42 14.49
N PRO A 434 -26.15 -58.46 15.23
CA PRO A 434 -26.86 -58.79 16.46
C PRO A 434 -27.92 -59.88 16.19
N ALA A 435 -27.99 -60.88 17.07
CA ALA A 435 -28.78 -62.10 16.81
C ALA A 435 -30.31 -61.88 16.77
N TYR A 436 -30.85 -60.76 17.29
CA TYR A 436 -32.28 -60.42 17.21
C TYR A 436 -32.52 -58.90 17.31
N SER A 437 -33.58 -58.41 16.64
CA SER A 437 -34.15 -57.08 16.89
C SER A 437 -34.99 -57.12 18.17
N SER A 438 -34.43 -56.71 19.31
CA SER A 438 -35.28 -56.45 20.48
C SER A 438 -36.09 -55.16 20.22
N VAL A 439 -37.34 -55.14 20.70
CA VAL A 439 -38.24 -53.97 20.69
C VAL A 439 -37.65 -52.74 21.44
N TRP A 440 -36.46 -52.91 22.04
CA TRP A 440 -35.74 -51.94 22.86
C TRP A 440 -34.46 -51.39 22.21
N ALA A 441 -34.14 -51.75 20.96
CA ALA A 441 -33.07 -51.10 20.20
C ALA A 441 -33.45 -49.65 19.92
N ARG A 442 -33.16 -48.74 20.85
CA ARG A 442 -33.45 -47.31 20.70
C ARG A 442 -32.64 -46.72 19.55
N SER A 443 -33.29 -45.82 18.82
CA SER A 443 -32.67 -44.94 17.83
C SER A 443 -31.51 -44.15 18.44
N ILE A 444 -30.51 -43.78 17.63
CA ILE A 444 -29.44 -42.85 18.01
C ILE A 444 -30.08 -41.53 18.47
N ASP A 445 -30.22 -41.35 19.79
CA ASP A 445 -30.92 -40.24 20.43
C ASP A 445 -30.05 -39.55 21.50
N GLY A 446 -30.51 -38.42 22.04
CA GLY A 446 -29.82 -37.69 23.12
C GLY A 446 -28.34 -37.43 22.84
N ASN A 447 -27.47 -37.80 23.79
CA ASN A 447 -26.04 -37.49 23.71
C ASN A 447 -25.27 -38.28 22.62
N LEU A 448 -25.85 -39.37 22.10
CA LEU A 448 -25.27 -40.13 20.98
C LEU A 448 -25.35 -39.35 19.65
N VAL A 449 -26.27 -38.39 19.54
CA VAL A 449 -26.35 -37.51 18.38
C VAL A 449 -25.10 -36.64 18.27
N TYR A 450 -24.60 -36.11 19.40
CA TYR A 450 -23.35 -35.36 19.43
C TYR A 450 -22.15 -36.24 19.08
N ALA A 451 -22.12 -37.48 19.56
CA ALA A 451 -21.07 -38.45 19.20
C ALA A 451 -21.05 -38.73 17.69
N ARG A 452 -22.23 -38.86 17.07
CA ARG A 452 -22.38 -39.05 15.62
C ARG A 452 -21.86 -37.84 14.83
N TYR A 453 -22.21 -36.63 15.24
CA TYR A 453 -21.73 -35.42 14.59
C TYR A 453 -20.23 -35.22 14.78
N ALA A 454 -19.71 -35.46 15.98
CA ALA A 454 -18.28 -35.40 16.25
C ALA A 454 -17.51 -36.36 15.33
N LEU A 455 -17.94 -37.61 15.22
CA LEU A 455 -17.31 -38.60 14.36
C LEU A 455 -17.42 -38.25 12.87
N PHE A 456 -18.56 -37.70 12.43
CA PHE A 456 -18.75 -37.22 11.07
C PHE A 456 -17.81 -36.04 10.74
N ILE A 457 -17.72 -35.06 11.64
CA ILE A 457 -16.80 -33.93 11.52
C ILE A 457 -15.36 -34.44 11.48
N THR A 458 -14.98 -35.41 12.33
CA THR A 458 -13.66 -36.05 12.31
C THR A 458 -13.35 -36.67 10.94
N CYS A 459 -14.30 -37.37 10.31
CA CYS A 459 -14.10 -37.92 8.96
C CYS A 459 -13.85 -36.82 7.93
N ILE A 460 -14.61 -35.72 7.98
CA ILE A 460 -14.44 -34.59 7.06
C ILE A 460 -13.09 -33.91 7.28
N LEU A 461 -12.73 -33.61 8.53
CA LEU A 461 -11.47 -32.94 8.86
C LEU A 461 -10.25 -33.75 8.41
N LEU A 462 -10.26 -35.07 8.60
CA LEU A 462 -9.19 -35.94 8.12
C LEU A 462 -9.08 -35.93 6.58
N VAL A 463 -10.19 -35.84 5.86
CA VAL A 463 -10.17 -35.72 4.38
C VAL A 463 -9.69 -34.34 3.95
N VAL A 464 -10.17 -33.26 4.59
CA VAL A 464 -9.74 -31.87 4.32
C VAL A 464 -8.24 -31.70 4.57
N GLN A 465 -7.69 -32.40 5.57
CA GLN A 465 -6.25 -32.37 5.86
C GLN A 465 -5.40 -32.85 4.67
N VAL A 466 -5.89 -33.82 3.88
CA VAL A 466 -5.20 -34.31 2.67
C VAL A 466 -5.06 -33.21 1.62
N PHE A 467 -6.10 -32.37 1.46
CA PHE A 467 -6.11 -31.29 0.47
C PHE A 467 -5.44 -30.01 0.94
N THR A 468 -5.48 -29.73 2.25
CA THR A 468 -4.86 -28.53 2.82
C THR A 468 -3.37 -28.71 3.11
N HIS A 469 -2.90 -29.93 3.30
CA HIS A 469 -1.49 -30.23 3.60
C HIS A 469 -0.95 -31.36 2.68
N PRO A 470 -0.97 -31.18 1.34
CA PRO A 470 -0.62 -32.24 0.39
C PRO A 470 0.83 -32.73 0.51
N TYR A 471 1.73 -31.90 1.04
CA TYR A 471 3.13 -32.24 1.32
C TYR A 471 3.28 -33.30 2.43
N LEU A 472 2.34 -33.38 3.37
CA LEU A 472 2.29 -34.45 4.39
C LEU A 472 1.86 -35.80 3.79
N PHE A 473 1.39 -35.80 2.55
CA PHE A 473 0.95 -36.98 1.81
C PHE A 473 1.73 -37.14 0.50
N SER A 474 2.96 -36.64 0.44
CA SER A 474 3.88 -36.82 -0.70
C SER A 474 5.20 -37.44 -0.23
N GLY A 475 5.95 -38.06 -1.14
CA GLY A 475 7.28 -38.59 -0.78
C GLY A 475 8.33 -37.52 -0.46
N HIS A 476 7.99 -36.23 -0.56
CA HIS A 476 8.94 -35.11 -0.49
C HIS A 476 9.65 -34.97 0.86
N LEU A 477 9.03 -35.42 1.96
CA LEU A 477 9.66 -35.32 3.29
C LEU A 477 10.69 -36.43 3.57
N TRP A 478 10.53 -37.62 3.00
CA TRP A 478 11.35 -38.77 3.37
C TRP A 478 12.24 -39.30 2.23
N LEU A 479 11.91 -39.02 0.96
CA LEU A 479 12.76 -39.43 -0.16
C LEU A 479 14.13 -38.73 -0.13
N PRO A 480 14.23 -37.41 0.11
CA PRO A 480 15.53 -36.76 0.21
C PRO A 480 16.36 -37.29 1.39
N ALA A 481 15.74 -37.42 2.56
CA ALA A 481 16.42 -38.00 3.74
C ALA A 481 16.90 -39.44 3.48
N LEU A 482 16.16 -40.22 2.68
CA LEU A 482 16.58 -41.57 2.29
C LEU A 482 17.78 -41.53 1.32
N GLU A 483 17.78 -40.60 0.37
CA GLU A 483 18.87 -40.39 -0.61
C GLU A 483 20.15 -39.87 0.06
N ASP A 484 20.02 -39.02 1.08
CA ASP A 484 21.12 -38.47 1.88
C ASP A 484 21.64 -39.43 2.96
N GLY A 485 21.09 -40.65 3.04
CA GLY A 485 21.50 -41.68 4.00
C GLY A 485 21.03 -41.44 5.43
N GLN A 486 20.09 -40.52 5.65
CA GLN A 486 19.44 -40.23 6.94
C GLN A 486 18.27 -41.20 7.19
N TYR A 487 18.57 -42.49 7.29
CA TYR A 487 17.56 -43.55 7.36
C TYR A 487 16.59 -43.43 8.54
N ALA A 488 17.05 -42.94 9.70
CA ALA A 488 16.20 -42.77 10.88
C ALA A 488 15.15 -41.68 10.67
N GLU A 489 15.55 -40.55 10.09
CA GLU A 489 14.69 -39.41 9.80
C GLU A 489 13.69 -39.76 8.69
N ALA A 490 14.17 -40.38 7.61
CA ALA A 490 13.32 -40.91 6.54
C ALA A 490 12.25 -41.88 7.06
N ALA A 491 12.63 -42.79 7.97
CA ALA A 491 11.70 -43.72 8.58
C ALA A 491 10.64 -43.02 9.47
N LEU A 492 11.04 -41.99 10.21
CA LEU A 492 10.15 -41.21 11.07
C LEU A 492 9.09 -40.47 10.24
N TYR A 493 9.51 -39.78 9.18
CA TYR A 493 8.61 -39.11 8.25
C TYR A 493 7.68 -40.11 7.54
N ALA A 494 8.21 -41.23 7.03
CA ALA A 494 7.39 -42.25 6.38
C ALA A 494 6.34 -42.84 7.33
N LEU A 495 6.69 -43.04 8.61
CA LEU A 495 5.76 -43.52 9.64
C LEU A 495 4.68 -42.50 9.97
N TYR A 496 5.03 -41.21 10.04
CA TYR A 496 4.08 -40.11 10.21
C TYR A 496 3.03 -40.07 9.09
N GLN A 497 3.46 -40.22 7.85
CA GLN A 497 2.55 -40.25 6.70
C GLN A 497 1.60 -41.46 6.74
N VAL A 498 2.15 -42.65 7.02
CA VAL A 498 1.35 -43.88 7.16
C VAL A 498 0.33 -43.73 8.28
N TYR A 499 0.73 -43.13 9.40
CA TYR A 499 -0.15 -42.90 10.54
C TYR A 499 -1.36 -42.04 10.15
N GLY A 500 -1.14 -40.89 9.51
CA GLY A 500 -2.22 -40.03 9.04
C GLY A 500 -3.14 -40.70 8.01
N ALA A 501 -2.55 -41.44 7.07
CA ALA A 501 -3.30 -42.13 6.01
C ALA A 501 -4.18 -43.27 6.53
N ILE A 502 -3.72 -44.04 7.53
CA ILE A 502 -4.48 -45.14 8.13
C ILE A 502 -5.71 -44.63 8.89
N LEU A 503 -5.65 -43.44 9.48
CA LEU A 503 -6.76 -42.88 10.25
C LEU A 503 -8.00 -42.59 9.40
N ILE A 504 -7.85 -42.30 8.11
CA ILE A 504 -8.98 -42.00 7.21
C ILE A 504 -9.91 -43.22 7.04
N PRO A 505 -9.44 -44.40 6.61
CA PRO A 505 -10.29 -45.60 6.57
C PRO A 505 -10.81 -46.03 7.94
N VAL A 506 -10.02 -45.89 9.01
CA VAL A 506 -10.44 -46.25 10.38
C VAL A 506 -11.57 -45.34 10.87
N ALA A 507 -11.53 -44.04 10.55
CA ALA A 507 -12.61 -43.10 10.85
C ALA A 507 -13.88 -43.43 10.05
N GLY A 508 -13.74 -43.70 8.75
CA GLY A 508 -14.86 -44.13 7.90
C GLY A 508 -15.50 -45.43 8.38
N MET A 509 -14.69 -46.42 8.76
CA MET A 509 -15.15 -47.67 9.35
C MET A 509 -15.86 -47.42 10.69
N SER A 510 -15.29 -46.60 11.57
CA SER A 510 -15.91 -46.23 12.85
C SER A 510 -17.30 -45.62 12.62
N MET A 511 -17.44 -44.76 11.62
CA MET A 511 -18.72 -44.15 11.25
C MET A 511 -19.73 -45.18 10.73
N ILE A 512 -19.29 -46.10 9.87
CA ILE A 512 -20.13 -47.19 9.36
C ILE A 512 -20.62 -48.10 10.50
N LEU A 513 -19.73 -48.46 11.43
CA LEU A 513 -20.07 -49.26 12.61
C LEU A 513 -21.08 -48.54 13.49
N PHE A 514 -20.84 -47.24 13.74
CA PHE A 514 -21.71 -46.39 14.54
C PHE A 514 -23.11 -46.29 13.93
N GLN A 515 -23.23 -46.04 12.62
CA GLN A 515 -24.52 -45.96 11.93
C GLN A 515 -25.27 -47.29 11.89
N ARG A 516 -24.54 -48.42 11.87
CA ARG A 516 -25.12 -49.77 11.85
C ARG A 516 -25.35 -50.35 13.24
N ASN A 517 -25.21 -49.54 14.30
CA ASN A 517 -25.36 -49.94 15.70
C ASN A 517 -24.53 -51.20 16.06
N ARG A 518 -23.31 -51.30 15.53
CA ARG A 518 -22.45 -52.47 15.70
C ARG A 518 -21.85 -52.54 17.09
N SER A 519 -21.63 -53.76 17.59
CA SER A 519 -21.16 -53.98 18.96
C SER A 519 -19.70 -53.60 19.18
N SER A 520 -18.92 -53.62 18.10
CA SER A 520 -17.54 -53.16 18.06
C SER A 520 -17.38 -51.63 18.09
N THR A 521 -18.45 -50.85 17.87
CA THR A 521 -18.41 -49.38 17.78
C THR A 521 -17.64 -48.73 18.94
N PRO A 522 -17.95 -49.01 20.23
CA PRO A 522 -17.28 -48.32 21.33
C PRO A 522 -15.77 -48.57 21.39
N ARG A 523 -15.33 -49.79 21.01
CA ARG A 523 -13.91 -50.15 20.98
C ARG A 523 -13.19 -49.49 19.81
N VAL A 524 -13.74 -49.60 18.60
CA VAL A 524 -13.11 -49.07 17.38
C VAL A 524 -13.05 -47.54 17.43
N THR A 525 -14.13 -46.89 17.86
CA THR A 525 -14.16 -45.43 18.02
C THR A 525 -13.22 -44.94 19.13
N SER A 526 -13.03 -45.70 20.22
CA SER A 526 -12.06 -45.34 21.26
C SER A 526 -10.61 -45.46 20.76
N VAL A 527 -10.31 -46.49 19.96
CA VAL A 527 -8.99 -46.64 19.31
C VAL A 527 -8.74 -45.49 18.34
N LEU A 528 -9.74 -45.07 17.56
CA LEU A 528 -9.64 -43.91 16.68
C LEU A 528 -9.31 -42.63 17.47
N TYR A 529 -10.03 -42.32 18.54
CA TYR A 529 -9.75 -41.11 19.34
C TYR A 529 -8.39 -41.17 20.04
N ALA A 530 -7.97 -42.34 20.52
CA ALA A 530 -6.63 -42.51 21.07
C ALA A 530 -5.54 -42.26 20.01
N ALA A 531 -5.75 -42.74 18.78
CA ALA A 531 -4.82 -42.51 17.69
C ALA A 531 -4.83 -41.05 17.20
N LEU A 532 -5.99 -40.39 17.16
CA LEU A 532 -6.04 -38.96 16.86
C LEU A 532 -5.25 -38.13 17.89
N ALA A 533 -5.28 -38.50 19.17
CA ALA A 533 -4.50 -37.84 20.21
C ALA A 533 -3.00 -38.21 20.20
N GLY A 534 -2.61 -39.30 19.54
CA GLY A 534 -1.21 -39.69 19.36
C GLY A 534 -0.50 -38.90 18.26
N MET A 535 -1.25 -38.33 17.30
CA MET A 535 -0.71 -37.59 16.16
C MET A 535 0.10 -36.35 16.55
N PRO A 536 -0.36 -35.50 17.51
CA PRO A 536 0.43 -34.36 17.98
C PRO A 536 1.75 -34.78 18.65
N LEU A 537 1.77 -35.90 19.37
CA LEU A 537 2.99 -36.43 19.99
C LEU A 537 4.00 -36.86 18.94
N LEU A 538 3.53 -37.56 17.90
CA LEU A 538 4.39 -37.95 16.78
C LEU A 538 4.90 -36.73 16.01
N THR A 539 4.06 -35.71 15.82
CA THR A 539 4.49 -34.44 15.21
C THR A 539 5.55 -33.74 16.05
N ALA A 540 5.39 -33.72 17.37
CA ALA A 540 6.38 -33.12 18.27
C ALA A 540 7.74 -33.81 18.20
N VAL A 541 7.77 -35.14 18.02
CA VAL A 541 9.02 -35.89 17.81
C VAL A 541 9.65 -35.55 16.46
N VAL A 542 8.86 -35.47 15.40
CA VAL A 542 9.32 -35.08 14.05
C VAL A 542 9.86 -33.65 14.04
N SER A 543 9.19 -32.72 14.72
CA SER A 543 9.60 -31.32 14.78
C SER A 543 10.76 -31.04 15.74
N PHE A 544 11.08 -31.93 16.68
CA PHE A 544 12.19 -31.75 17.63
C PHE A 544 13.56 -32.02 17.01
N ASP A 545 13.62 -32.84 15.96
CA ASP A 545 14.86 -33.16 15.24
C ASP A 545 15.29 -32.03 14.28
N GLN A 546 14.33 -31.23 13.81
CA GLN A 546 14.59 -30.00 13.08
C GLN A 546 14.77 -28.86 14.07
N ASP A 547 15.99 -28.33 14.19
CA ASP A 547 16.42 -27.18 15.02
C ASP A 547 15.65 -25.87 14.68
N SER A 548 14.32 -25.92 14.75
CA SER A 548 13.37 -24.99 14.15
C SER A 548 12.45 -24.40 15.24
N ASN A 549 12.79 -23.20 15.67
CA ASN A 549 12.05 -22.43 16.67
C ASN A 549 10.71 -21.83 16.15
N GLY A 550 9.97 -22.49 15.25
CA GLY A 550 8.91 -21.81 14.49
C GLY A 550 7.62 -22.54 14.12
N GLY A 551 7.49 -23.85 14.34
CA GLY A 551 6.34 -24.61 13.82
C GLY A 551 5.73 -25.66 14.74
N GLY A 552 6.12 -25.70 16.01
CA GLY A 552 5.62 -26.70 16.97
C GLY A 552 4.16 -26.45 17.38
N TRP A 553 3.39 -27.53 17.52
CA TRP A 553 2.07 -27.49 18.15
C TRP A 553 2.14 -26.75 19.49
N SER A 554 1.22 -25.80 19.72
CA SER A 554 1.16 -25.13 21.02
C SER A 554 0.88 -26.16 22.12
N PRO A 555 1.56 -26.12 23.29
CA PRO A 555 1.28 -27.04 24.39
C PRO A 555 -0.22 -27.10 24.76
N GLY A 556 -0.93 -25.99 24.61
CA GLY A 556 -2.39 -25.91 24.81
C GLY A 556 -3.20 -26.77 23.84
N SER A 557 -2.82 -26.84 22.58
CA SER A 557 -3.52 -27.66 21.57
C SER A 557 -3.36 -29.17 21.82
N LEU A 558 -2.18 -29.60 22.27
CA LEU A 558 -1.90 -30.99 22.64
C LEU A 558 -2.70 -31.41 23.88
N ILE A 559 -2.73 -30.55 24.91
CA ILE A 559 -3.55 -30.76 26.11
C ILE A 559 -5.04 -30.86 25.74
N PHE A 560 -5.52 -29.97 24.86
CA PHE A 560 -6.91 -29.97 24.42
C PHE A 560 -7.29 -31.27 23.70
N MET A 561 -6.45 -31.79 22.80
CA MET A 561 -6.72 -33.05 22.11
C MET A 561 -6.72 -34.26 23.04
N LEU A 562 -5.79 -34.32 23.99
CA LEU A 562 -5.74 -35.39 24.99
C LEU A 562 -6.98 -35.37 25.89
N LEU A 563 -7.43 -34.18 26.31
CA LEU A 563 -8.66 -34.02 27.08
C LEU A 563 -9.88 -34.45 26.27
N LEU A 564 -9.98 -34.03 25.01
CA LEU A 564 -11.09 -34.36 24.14
C LEU A 564 -11.16 -35.87 23.86
N ALA A 565 -10.01 -36.51 23.60
CA ALA A 565 -9.94 -37.97 23.47
C ALA A 565 -10.33 -38.67 24.78
N GLY A 566 -9.85 -38.19 25.93
CA GLY A 566 -10.21 -38.72 27.24
C GLY A 566 -11.71 -38.64 27.54
N ILE A 567 -12.35 -37.52 27.19
CA ILE A 567 -13.81 -37.32 27.32
C ILE A 567 -14.56 -38.32 26.44
N TRP A 568 -14.22 -38.43 25.16
CA TRP A 568 -14.92 -39.33 24.23
C TRP A 568 -14.70 -40.80 24.57
N ILE A 569 -13.45 -41.21 24.83
CA ILE A 569 -13.13 -42.59 25.24
C ILE A 569 -13.87 -42.94 26.53
N GLY A 570 -13.86 -42.03 27.51
CA GLY A 570 -14.61 -42.19 28.76
C GLY A 570 -16.11 -42.34 28.51
N TYR A 571 -16.69 -41.51 27.64
CA TYR A 571 -18.10 -41.58 27.27
C TYR A 571 -18.45 -42.93 26.60
N PHE A 572 -17.64 -43.41 25.64
CA PHE A 572 -17.89 -44.68 24.96
C PHE A 572 -17.78 -45.91 25.90
N HIS A 573 -16.99 -45.84 26.96
CA HIS A 573 -16.83 -46.95 27.92
C HIS A 573 -17.75 -46.90 29.14
N GLN A 574 -18.10 -45.71 29.62
CA GLN A 574 -18.86 -45.54 30.87
C GLN A 574 -20.36 -45.27 30.65
N SER A 575 -20.74 -44.69 29.51
CA SER A 575 -22.12 -44.31 29.22
C SER A 575 -23.06 -45.51 29.19
N THR A 576 -24.09 -45.46 30.03
CA THR A 576 -25.19 -46.43 30.02
C THR A 576 -25.95 -46.39 28.69
N GLN A 577 -25.99 -45.23 28.02
CA GLN A 577 -26.62 -45.06 26.71
C GLN A 577 -25.82 -45.76 25.60
N VAL A 578 -24.49 -45.65 25.62
CA VAL A 578 -23.60 -46.37 24.68
C VAL A 578 -23.70 -47.88 24.91
N LYS A 579 -23.66 -48.32 26.17
CA LYS A 579 -23.82 -49.75 26.51
C LYS A 579 -25.17 -50.30 26.05
N ARG A 580 -26.27 -49.58 26.25
CA ARG A 580 -27.60 -50.01 25.80
C ARG A 580 -27.73 -50.07 24.28
N THR A 581 -27.12 -49.11 23.56
CA THR A 581 -27.26 -49.00 22.11
C THR A 581 -26.35 -49.96 21.34
N PHE A 582 -25.11 -50.16 21.81
CA PHE A 582 -24.11 -50.95 21.08
C PHE A 582 -23.74 -52.27 21.78
N VAL A 583 -23.78 -52.37 23.11
CA VAL A 583 -23.18 -53.50 23.86
C VAL A 583 -24.21 -54.52 24.35
N ASN A 584 -25.35 -54.07 24.90
CA ASN A 584 -26.35 -54.91 25.54
C ASN A 584 -27.28 -55.63 24.54
N CYS A 585 -27.09 -55.45 23.23
CA CYS A 585 -27.81 -56.21 22.19
C CYS A 585 -27.31 -57.66 22.03
N LEU A 586 -26.35 -58.13 22.85
CA LEU A 586 -25.73 -59.47 22.75
C LEU A 586 -25.69 -60.28 24.06
N ARG A 587 -26.24 -59.81 25.18
CA ARG A 587 -26.34 -60.63 26.40
C ARG A 587 -27.75 -61.24 26.51
N ALA A 588 -27.85 -62.52 26.16
CA ALA A 588 -28.90 -63.37 26.73
C ALA A 588 -28.65 -63.53 28.24
N GLU A 589 -29.73 -63.59 29.02
CA GLU A 589 -29.72 -64.16 30.38
C GLU A 589 -29.28 -65.62 30.38
#